data_AF-A0A816C4W9-F1
#
_entry.id   AF-A0A816C4W9-F1
#
_cell.length_a   1.000
_cell.length_b   1.000
_cell.length_c   1.000
_cell.angle_alpha   90.00
_cell.angle_beta   90.00
_cell.angle_gamma   90.00
#
_symmetry.space_group_name_H-M   'P 1'
#
loop_
_entity.id
_entity.type
_entity.pdbx_description
1 polymer ?
#
loop_
_entity_poly.entity_id
_entity_poly.type
_entity_poly.pdbx_seq_one_letter_code
_entity_poly.pdbx_strand_id
1 'polypeptide(L)'
;MTNSPPVAREYSLRISKNVRHWPDLLQLVYQQQVALEDMFTRSTTLYGTVRVNNIAFDKRVSVRFTVDQWKTCSIINAFHSIHHADTNTDCLQFKLLIPKEELQSPPTCLSFAICYQINQREFWDNNFGKNYNLDVIERNTLDASCKFFKEDQWLYRQLAQDYHAISNGRRDLCGLKNLGGTCYMNSVLQSLSMTALLTDSLLIDHRIDMNDGTVLSEFVNLLYLLHYSDYCVLSPNPFKQIFGHLNKTYLQNQQQDAHEFLLLLLDCLYQDLIQIKSKREDRNTSLILDLFYGTYRTTTTCSKCKNMSINFDPFLCLSLPIPSTHHCTLEDCIADFNTDESLTDDRQWFCPTCQCLCDATRRLEIEKLPKVLIIQLKRFELNFDQNWVKNNSHVHYPLDSFDLKQYCSSSSSSYTLYSVINHNGTLNDGHYTTFCRNLSNDSSPWFGCDDDKVECSSTDKLLMNTNAYLLFYILGHSKINE
;
A
#
# COMPACT_ATOMS: atom_id res chain seq x y z
N MET A 1 -24.54 -38.37 30.01
CA MET A 1 -24.58 -36.90 29.95
C MET A 1 -23.20 -36.46 29.49
N THR A 2 -23.05 -36.23 28.19
CA THR A 2 -21.82 -35.75 27.57
C THR A 2 -21.72 -34.25 27.82
N ASN A 3 -20.89 -33.85 28.77
CA ASN A 3 -20.52 -32.44 28.96
C ASN A 3 -19.70 -31.99 27.75
N SER A 4 -20.35 -31.28 26.82
CA SER A 4 -19.67 -30.45 25.83
C SER A 4 -18.82 -29.41 26.56
N PRO A 5 -17.58 -29.12 26.15
CA PRO A 5 -16.86 -27.97 26.68
C PRO A 5 -17.67 -26.70 26.41
N PRO A 6 -17.67 -25.71 27.31
CA PRO A 6 -18.40 -24.46 27.09
C PRO A 6 -17.87 -23.80 25.81
N VAL A 7 -18.78 -23.47 24.89
CA VAL A 7 -18.47 -22.70 23.68
C VAL A 7 -17.84 -21.37 24.14
N ALA A 8 -16.60 -21.11 23.73
CA ALA A 8 -15.93 -19.85 24.01
C ALA A 8 -16.73 -18.72 23.36
N ARG A 9 -17.26 -17.79 24.17
CA ARG A 9 -17.96 -16.61 23.69
C ARG A 9 -16.96 -15.65 23.07
N GLU A 10 -17.15 -15.30 21.81
CA GLU A 10 -16.32 -14.32 21.12
C GLU A 10 -16.97 -12.95 21.11
N TYR A 11 -16.16 -11.91 21.30
CA TYR A 11 -16.63 -10.53 21.40
C TYR A 11 -15.89 -9.65 20.38
N SER A 12 -16.58 -8.62 19.89
CA SER A 12 -16.00 -7.58 19.04
C SER A 12 -16.50 -6.20 19.41
N LEU A 13 -15.70 -5.18 19.11
CA LEU A 13 -16.05 -3.79 19.33
C LEU A 13 -16.76 -3.21 18.11
N ARG A 14 -17.87 -2.50 18.37
CA ARG A 14 -18.56 -1.71 17.37
C ARG A 14 -18.68 -0.28 17.87
N ILE A 15 -18.37 0.68 17.01
CA ILE A 15 -18.57 2.10 17.30
C ILE A 15 -20.06 2.35 17.54
N SER A 16 -20.42 2.87 18.72
CA SER A 16 -21.81 3.17 19.04
C SER A 16 -22.33 4.26 18.08
N LYS A 17 -23.60 4.17 17.66
CA LYS A 17 -24.23 5.13 16.71
C LYS A 17 -24.21 6.61 17.16
N ASN A 18 -23.81 6.88 18.39
CA ASN A 18 -23.80 8.21 19.01
C ASN A 18 -22.45 8.95 18.85
N VAL A 19 -21.45 8.35 18.20
CA VAL A 19 -20.20 9.06 17.84
C VAL A 19 -20.50 10.01 16.68
N ARG A 20 -20.40 11.31 16.92
CA ARG A 20 -20.67 12.34 15.90
C ARG A 20 -19.47 12.51 14.98
N HIS A 21 -19.72 12.60 13.67
CA HIS A 21 -18.74 13.12 12.71
C HIS A 21 -18.65 14.64 12.84
N TRP A 22 -17.43 15.17 12.76
CA TRP A 22 -17.15 16.60 12.89
C TRP A 22 -17.12 17.27 11.51
N PRO A 23 -18.06 18.18 11.19
CA PRO A 23 -18.09 18.86 9.89
C PRO A 23 -16.90 19.81 9.67
N ASP A 24 -16.33 20.37 10.75
CA ASP A 24 -15.15 21.23 10.74
C ASP A 24 -14.21 20.84 11.90
N LEU A 25 -13.38 19.83 11.65
CA LEU A 25 -12.44 19.30 12.64
C LEU A 25 -11.36 20.32 13.03
N LEU A 26 -10.89 21.15 12.09
CA LEU A 26 -9.82 22.11 12.36
C LEU A 26 -10.30 23.20 13.32
N GLN A 27 -11.51 23.72 13.12
CA GLN A 27 -12.10 24.67 14.04
C GLN A 27 -12.25 24.07 15.44
N LEU A 28 -12.66 22.80 15.54
CA LEU A 28 -12.77 22.09 16.81
C LEU A 28 -11.42 21.96 17.53
N VAL A 29 -10.37 21.57 16.81
CA VAL A 29 -9.00 21.47 17.35
C VAL A 29 -8.49 22.84 17.81
N TYR A 30 -8.75 23.92 17.08
CA TYR A 30 -8.35 25.26 17.53
C TYR A 30 -9.07 25.71 18.80
N GLN A 31 -10.31 25.28 19.01
CA GLN A 31 -11.09 25.59 20.21
C GLN A 31 -10.67 24.74 21.41
N GLN A 32 -10.50 23.43 21.23
CA GLN A 32 -10.30 22.46 22.32
C GLN A 32 -8.85 22.02 22.50
N GLN A 33 -7.95 22.41 21.60
CA GLN A 33 -6.54 21.99 21.48
C GLN A 33 -6.32 20.52 21.09
N VAL A 34 -7.33 19.67 21.21
CA VAL A 34 -7.32 18.25 20.85
C VAL A 34 -8.69 17.83 20.34
N ALA A 35 -8.72 16.98 19.32
CA ALA A 35 -9.93 16.30 18.89
C ALA A 35 -9.60 14.91 18.34
N LEU A 36 -10.49 13.95 18.58
CA LEU A 36 -10.52 12.70 17.83
C LEU A 36 -10.87 13.02 16.39
N GLU A 37 -9.95 12.71 15.50
CA GLU A 37 -10.11 12.90 14.07
C GLU A 37 -10.90 11.74 13.46
N ASP A 38 -10.51 10.51 13.77
CA ASP A 38 -11.20 9.31 13.29
C ASP A 38 -10.91 8.11 14.20
N MET A 39 -11.77 7.09 14.15
CA MET A 39 -11.56 5.82 14.82
C MET A 39 -12.17 4.65 14.05
N PHE A 40 -11.56 3.48 14.18
CA PHE A 40 -12.11 2.23 13.68
C PHE A 40 -11.80 1.07 14.62
N THR A 41 -12.60 0.01 14.54
CA THR A 41 -12.42 -1.19 15.36
C THR A 41 -12.06 -2.38 14.50
N ARG A 42 -11.18 -3.26 15.02
CA ARG A 42 -10.91 -4.59 14.49
C ARG A 42 -10.95 -5.59 15.63
N SER A 43 -11.93 -6.50 15.62
CA SER A 43 -12.14 -7.49 16.68
C SER A 43 -12.21 -6.83 18.07
N THR A 44 -11.23 -7.03 18.96
CA THR A 44 -11.18 -6.40 20.31
C THR A 44 -10.21 -5.23 20.40
N THR A 45 -9.75 -4.72 19.26
CA THR A 45 -8.82 -3.59 19.19
C THR A 45 -9.52 -2.37 18.59
N LEU A 46 -9.37 -1.23 19.27
CA LEU A 46 -9.74 0.09 18.78
C LEU A 46 -8.50 0.81 18.28
N TYR A 47 -8.58 1.38 17.10
CA TYR A 47 -7.58 2.26 16.53
C TYR A 47 -8.18 3.65 16.39
N GLY A 48 -7.39 4.69 16.60
CA GLY A 48 -7.86 6.05 16.38
C GLY A 48 -6.73 7.00 16.04
N THR A 49 -7.11 8.07 15.34
CA THR A 49 -6.25 9.21 15.03
C THR A 49 -6.76 10.42 15.79
N VAL A 50 -5.84 11.12 16.43
CA VAL A 50 -6.06 12.32 17.22
C VAL A 50 -5.31 13.45 16.56
N ARG A 51 -6.00 14.57 16.36
CA ARG A 51 -5.39 15.82 15.90
C ARG A 51 -5.21 16.76 17.08
N VAL A 52 -4.02 17.34 17.20
CA VAL A 52 -3.69 18.31 18.25
C VAL A 52 -3.10 19.58 17.67
N ASN A 53 -3.29 20.69 18.36
CA ASN A 53 -2.69 21.97 17.97
C ASN A 53 -1.17 21.97 18.23
N ASN A 54 -0.38 22.48 17.29
CA ASN A 54 1.07 22.47 17.39
C ASN A 54 1.61 23.65 18.21
N ILE A 55 1.51 23.57 19.55
CA ILE A 55 1.84 24.70 20.45
C ILE A 55 3.18 24.52 21.20
N ALA A 56 3.73 23.31 21.29
CA ALA A 56 4.99 23.03 21.99
C ALA A 56 5.70 21.80 21.43
N PHE A 57 7.00 21.65 21.66
CA PHE A 57 7.78 20.51 21.16
C PHE A 57 7.49 19.19 21.92
N ASP A 58 7.37 19.23 23.26
CA ASP A 58 7.01 18.05 24.06
C ASP A 58 5.48 17.92 24.15
N LYS A 59 4.93 16.99 23.37
CA LYS A 59 3.50 16.69 23.27
C LYS A 59 3.26 15.27 23.71
N ARG A 60 2.31 15.07 24.61
CA ARG A 60 1.84 13.72 24.96
C ARG A 60 0.34 13.63 24.75
N VAL A 61 -0.07 12.73 23.87
CA VAL A 61 -1.47 12.36 23.75
C VAL A 61 -1.64 10.98 24.39
N SER A 62 -2.63 10.86 25.25
CA SER A 62 -3.00 9.60 25.89
C SER A 62 -4.50 9.38 25.75
N VAL A 63 -4.89 8.11 25.64
CA VAL A 63 -6.29 7.70 25.63
C VAL A 63 -6.59 7.03 26.95
N ARG A 64 -7.55 7.60 27.68
CA ARG A 64 -8.06 7.05 28.93
C ARG A 64 -9.36 6.31 28.64
N PHE A 65 -9.43 5.05 29.01
CA PHE A 65 -10.59 4.21 28.75
C PHE A 65 -11.02 3.43 30.00
N THR A 66 -12.27 2.97 29.98
CA THR A 66 -12.90 2.16 31.02
C THR A 66 -13.87 1.17 30.38
N VAL A 67 -14.03 0.02 31.02
CA VAL A 67 -15.04 -1.01 30.65
C VAL A 67 -16.10 -1.19 31.74
N ASP A 68 -16.01 -0.44 32.84
CA ASP A 68 -16.81 -0.63 34.07
C ASP A 68 -17.49 0.65 34.56
N GLN A 69 -17.82 1.55 33.63
CA GLN A 69 -18.45 2.85 33.91
C GLN A 69 -17.59 3.76 34.78
N TRP A 70 -16.28 3.83 34.51
CA TRP A 70 -15.30 4.68 35.20
C TRP A 70 -15.04 4.32 36.66
N LYS A 71 -15.39 3.10 37.11
CA LYS A 71 -14.95 2.60 38.42
C LYS A 71 -13.44 2.34 38.42
N THR A 72 -12.93 1.81 37.30
CA THR A 72 -11.52 1.72 36.98
C THR A 72 -11.23 2.41 35.65
N CYS A 73 -10.00 2.86 35.48
CA CYS A 73 -9.55 3.43 34.21
C CYS A 73 -8.14 3.00 33.89
N SER A 74 -7.90 2.81 32.61
CA SER A 74 -6.60 2.48 32.04
C SER A 74 -6.19 3.58 31.08
N ILE A 75 -4.88 3.80 30.93
CA ILE A 75 -4.31 4.85 30.08
C ILE A 75 -3.34 4.21 29.10
N ILE A 76 -3.50 4.53 27.83
CA ILE A 76 -2.53 4.20 26.77
C ILE A 76 -1.98 5.49 26.17
N ASN A 77 -0.73 5.48 25.70
CA ASN A 77 -0.16 6.63 25.01
C ASN A 77 -0.35 6.47 23.50
N ALA A 78 -0.70 7.58 22.84
CA ALA A 78 -0.66 7.68 21.39
C ALA A 78 0.80 7.86 20.93
N PHE A 79 1.09 7.38 19.74
CA PHE A 79 2.37 7.52 19.05
C PHE A 79 2.22 8.49 17.87
N HIS A 80 3.31 9.16 17.48
CA HIS A 80 3.27 10.13 16.40
C HIS A 80 3.01 9.42 15.05
N SER A 81 2.11 9.98 14.23
CA SER A 81 1.92 9.50 12.86
C SER A 81 3.03 10.03 11.97
N ILE A 82 3.69 9.17 11.18
CA ILE A 82 4.87 9.56 10.39
C ILE A 82 4.50 10.45 9.18
N HIS A 83 3.21 10.53 8.81
CA HIS A 83 2.82 10.99 7.47
C HIS A 83 2.08 12.34 7.40
N HIS A 84 1.73 12.98 8.52
CA HIS A 84 0.93 14.22 8.50
C HIS A 84 1.31 15.20 9.61
N ALA A 85 2.45 15.88 9.46
CA ALA A 85 2.73 17.13 10.17
C ALA A 85 2.32 18.31 9.27
N ASP A 86 1.25 19.01 9.65
CA ASP A 86 0.96 20.33 9.09
C ASP A 86 1.65 21.37 9.98
N THR A 87 1.98 22.54 9.46
CA THR A 87 2.69 23.60 10.20
C THR A 87 2.01 23.99 11.51
N ASN A 88 0.67 23.88 11.56
CA ASN A 88 -0.15 24.33 12.69
C ASN A 88 -0.75 23.19 13.53
N THR A 89 -0.77 21.93 13.06
CA THR A 89 -1.36 20.80 13.82
C THR A 89 -0.57 19.51 13.62
N ASP A 90 -0.57 18.66 14.65
CA ASP A 90 0.04 17.33 14.59
C ASP A 90 -1.03 16.24 14.60
N CYS A 91 -0.72 15.12 13.96
CA CYS A 91 -1.53 13.91 13.99
C CYS A 91 -0.82 12.81 14.80
N LEU A 92 -1.52 12.27 15.80
CA LEU A 92 -1.05 11.15 16.61
C LEU A 92 -2.04 9.99 16.48
N GLN A 93 -1.54 8.76 16.52
CA GLN A 93 -2.32 7.54 16.41
C GLN A 93 -2.25 6.74 17.70
N PHE A 94 -3.32 6.04 18.04
CA PHE A 94 -3.33 5.12 19.18
C PHE A 94 -3.91 3.77 18.80
N LYS A 95 -3.45 2.74 19.52
CA LYS A 95 -3.96 1.37 19.44
C LYS A 95 -4.34 0.92 20.84
N LEU A 96 -5.62 0.65 21.03
CA LEU A 96 -6.18 0.15 22.27
C LEU A 96 -6.62 -1.31 22.10
N LEU A 97 -5.85 -2.23 22.66
CA LEU A 97 -6.23 -3.64 22.73
C LEU A 97 -6.98 -3.89 24.05
N ILE A 98 -8.21 -4.41 23.96
CA ILE A 98 -8.95 -4.84 25.15
C ILE A 98 -8.66 -6.33 25.40
N PRO A 99 -8.15 -6.70 26.59
CA PRO A 99 -7.97 -8.10 26.97
C PRO A 99 -9.29 -8.86 26.93
N LYS A 100 -9.26 -10.13 26.50
CA LYS A 100 -10.47 -10.95 26.37
C LYS A 100 -11.14 -11.19 27.72
N GLU A 101 -10.36 -11.19 28.80
CA GLU A 101 -10.78 -11.38 30.18
C GLU A 101 -11.72 -10.25 30.65
N GLU A 102 -11.49 -9.03 30.19
CA GLU A 102 -12.32 -7.85 30.50
C GLU A 102 -13.67 -7.86 29.76
N LEU A 103 -13.83 -8.71 28.74
CA LEU A 103 -15.03 -8.81 27.90
C LEU A 103 -15.99 -9.93 28.34
N GLN A 104 -15.68 -10.66 29.42
CA GLN A 104 -16.39 -11.89 29.82
C GLN A 104 -17.77 -11.67 30.48
N SER A 105 -18.22 -10.43 30.67
CA SER A 105 -19.51 -10.11 31.32
C SER A 105 -20.28 -9.00 30.57
N PRO A 106 -21.04 -9.35 29.51
CA PRO A 106 -21.87 -8.37 28.80
C PRO A 106 -23.08 -7.92 29.65
N PRO A 107 -23.60 -6.68 29.44
CA PRO A 107 -23.19 -5.70 28.45
C PRO A 107 -22.21 -4.67 29.04
N THR A 108 -20.92 -4.79 28.72
CA THR A 108 -19.93 -3.74 29.00
C THR A 108 -19.89 -2.78 27.82
N CYS A 109 -20.20 -1.51 28.06
CA CYS A 109 -19.91 -0.43 27.11
C CYS A 109 -18.48 0.03 27.41
N LEU A 110 -17.59 0.01 26.41
CA LEU A 110 -16.30 0.66 26.57
C LEU A 110 -16.50 2.17 26.38
N SER A 111 -16.03 2.95 27.34
CA SER A 111 -16.01 4.41 27.24
C SER A 111 -14.56 4.90 27.23
N PHE A 112 -14.25 5.89 26.40
CA PHE A 112 -12.94 6.52 26.40
C PHE A 112 -12.99 8.03 26.15
N ALA A 113 -11.91 8.70 26.55
CA ALA A 113 -11.64 10.11 26.32
C ALA A 113 -10.14 10.29 26.01
N ILE A 114 -9.82 11.34 25.28
CA ILE A 114 -8.45 11.66 24.87
C ILE A 114 -7.94 12.81 25.73
N CYS A 115 -6.72 12.68 26.23
CA CYS A 115 -6.00 13.71 26.96
C CYS A 115 -4.76 14.13 26.18
N TYR A 116 -4.65 15.42 25.92
CA TYR A 116 -3.47 16.06 25.35
C TYR A 116 -2.77 16.89 26.43
N GLN A 117 -1.54 16.53 26.76
CA GLN A 117 -0.73 17.18 27.78
C GLN A 117 0.39 18.02 27.16
N ILE A 118 0.50 19.28 27.59
CA ILE A 118 1.57 20.22 27.25
C ILE A 118 1.99 20.99 28.50
N ASN A 119 3.28 20.99 28.86
CA ASN A 119 3.84 21.87 29.90
C ASN A 119 2.97 21.96 31.18
N GLN A 120 2.51 20.82 31.70
CA GLN A 120 1.64 20.67 32.88
C GLN A 120 0.16 21.08 32.71
N ARG A 121 -0.27 21.46 31.51
CA ARG A 121 -1.69 21.67 31.17
C ARG A 121 -2.24 20.43 30.47
N GLU A 122 -3.50 20.11 30.76
CA GLU A 122 -4.24 19.03 30.12
C GLU A 122 -5.41 19.60 29.34
N PHE A 123 -5.55 19.14 28.11
CA PHE A 123 -6.69 19.40 27.25
C PHE A 123 -7.39 18.08 26.99
N TRP A 124 -8.72 18.08 27.07
CA TRP A 124 -9.51 16.85 27.01
C TRP A 124 -10.48 16.90 25.85
N ASP A 125 -10.46 15.86 25.02
CA ASP A 125 -11.58 15.52 24.16
C ASP A 125 -12.32 14.32 24.76
N ASN A 126 -13.40 14.64 25.45
CA ASN A 126 -14.34 13.69 26.02
C ASN A 126 -15.70 13.73 25.31
N ASN A 127 -15.72 14.07 24.01
CA ASN A 127 -16.95 14.17 23.22
C ASN A 127 -18.00 15.08 23.90
N PHE A 128 -17.59 16.29 24.29
CA PHE A 128 -18.43 17.29 25.00
C PHE A 128 -19.10 16.74 26.26
N GLY A 129 -18.35 15.98 27.07
CA GLY A 129 -18.83 15.40 28.32
C GLY A 129 -19.62 14.09 28.19
N LYS A 130 -19.77 13.54 26.98
CA LYS A 130 -20.49 12.27 26.74
C LYS A 130 -19.58 11.04 26.70
N ASN A 131 -18.27 11.25 26.57
CA ASN A 131 -17.27 10.25 26.21
C ASN A 131 -17.55 9.59 24.85
N TYR A 132 -16.51 8.99 24.28
CA TYR A 132 -16.65 8.10 23.14
C TYR A 132 -17.04 6.71 23.65
N ASN A 133 -18.06 6.12 23.04
CA ASN A 133 -18.61 4.84 23.48
C ASN A 133 -18.53 3.81 22.37
N LEU A 134 -18.19 2.58 22.76
CA LEU A 134 -18.10 1.40 21.90
C LEU A 134 -18.93 0.30 22.52
N ASP A 135 -19.80 -0.28 21.69
CA ASP A 135 -20.62 -1.43 22.05
C ASP A 135 -19.75 -2.69 21.95
N VAL A 136 -19.68 -3.46 23.04
CA VAL A 136 -19.13 -4.81 23.01
C VAL A 136 -20.23 -5.75 22.55
N ILE A 137 -20.05 -6.35 21.38
CA ILE A 137 -21.03 -7.24 20.76
C ILE A 137 -20.51 -8.67 20.82
N GLU A 138 -21.32 -9.56 21.38
CA GLU A 138 -21.12 -11.00 21.28
C GLU A 138 -21.34 -11.44 19.83
N ARG A 139 -20.30 -12.04 19.22
CA ARG A 139 -20.40 -12.63 17.90
C ARG A 139 -21.17 -13.94 18.03
N ASN A 140 -22.47 -13.92 17.73
CA ASN A 140 -23.19 -15.15 17.41
C ASN A 140 -22.48 -15.81 16.21
N THR A 141 -22.17 -17.09 16.32
CA THR A 141 -21.36 -17.92 15.42
C THR A 141 -21.94 -18.12 14.00
N LEU A 142 -22.71 -17.17 13.47
CA LEU A 142 -23.41 -17.24 12.18
C LEU A 142 -23.18 -16.03 11.26
N ASP A 143 -22.19 -15.17 11.53
CA ASP A 143 -21.71 -14.23 10.52
C ASP A 143 -20.52 -14.85 9.76
N ALA A 144 -20.82 -15.51 8.65
CA ALA A 144 -19.86 -16.24 7.81
C ALA A 144 -18.76 -15.36 7.18
N SER A 145 -18.77 -14.05 7.45
CA SER A 145 -17.76 -13.08 7.04
C SER A 145 -16.58 -12.93 8.05
N CYS A 146 -16.68 -13.53 9.25
CA CYS A 146 -15.77 -13.24 10.36
C CYS A 146 -15.25 -14.48 11.13
N LYS A 147 -15.08 -15.63 10.45
CA LYS A 147 -14.53 -16.86 11.05
C LYS A 147 -13.02 -16.86 11.31
N PHE A 148 -12.30 -15.81 10.93
CA PHE A 148 -10.86 -15.76 11.14
C PHE A 148 -10.54 -15.12 12.50
N PHE A 149 -9.40 -15.49 13.10
CA PHE A 149 -8.81 -14.95 14.34
C PHE A 149 -9.03 -15.79 15.62
N LYS A 150 -8.44 -16.98 15.70
CA LYS A 150 -7.26 -17.21 16.58
C LYS A 150 -6.78 -18.67 16.67
N GLU A 151 -7.64 -19.68 16.56
CA GLU A 151 -7.22 -21.06 16.86
C GLU A 151 -6.57 -21.81 15.71
N ASP A 152 -6.70 -21.35 14.47
CA ASP A 152 -6.12 -22.05 13.32
C ASP A 152 -4.80 -21.45 12.80
N GLN A 153 -4.27 -20.38 13.39
CA GLN A 153 -3.09 -19.66 12.83
C GLN A 153 -1.77 -20.47 12.81
N TRP A 154 -1.66 -21.48 13.68
CA TRP A 154 -0.52 -22.39 13.81
C TRP A 154 -0.74 -23.64 12.95
N LEU A 155 -1.98 -24.14 12.89
CA LEU A 155 -2.39 -25.21 11.98
C LEU A 155 -2.29 -24.77 10.52
N TYR A 156 -2.64 -23.53 10.19
CA TYR A 156 -2.59 -22.98 8.83
C TYR A 156 -1.16 -22.67 8.34
N ARG A 157 -0.22 -22.32 9.23
CA ARG A 157 1.21 -22.18 8.86
C ARG A 157 1.84 -23.54 8.55
N GLN A 158 1.50 -24.55 9.34
CA GLN A 158 1.93 -25.92 9.09
C GLN A 158 1.26 -26.46 7.82
N LEU A 159 -0.03 -26.19 7.63
CA LEU A 159 -0.72 -26.50 6.37
C LEU A 159 -0.11 -25.74 5.19
N ALA A 160 0.25 -24.45 5.26
CA ALA A 160 0.87 -23.75 4.12
C ALA A 160 2.26 -24.30 3.75
N GLN A 161 3.06 -24.72 4.74
CA GLN A 161 4.33 -25.41 4.53
C GLN A 161 4.12 -26.83 3.96
N ASP A 162 3.10 -27.55 4.45
CA ASP A 162 2.71 -28.88 3.97
C ASP A 162 1.99 -28.80 2.59
N TYR A 163 1.30 -27.70 2.26
CA TYR A 163 0.57 -27.48 1.00
C TYR A 163 1.49 -27.00 -0.12
N HIS A 164 2.55 -26.24 0.21
CA HIS A 164 3.67 -26.01 -0.71
C HIS A 164 4.27 -27.34 -1.21
N ALA A 165 4.18 -28.41 -0.41
CA ALA A 165 4.61 -29.75 -0.81
C ALA A 165 3.55 -30.59 -1.55
N ILE A 166 2.27 -30.17 -1.62
CA ILE A 166 1.15 -31.02 -2.09
C ILE A 166 0.37 -30.46 -3.31
N SER A 167 0.35 -29.15 -3.59
CA SER A 167 -0.57 -28.63 -4.64
C SER A 167 -0.01 -28.65 -6.07
N ASN A 168 -0.10 -29.81 -6.72
CA ASN A 168 -0.18 -29.93 -8.19
C ASN A 168 -1.66 -29.87 -8.62
N GLY A 169 -2.24 -28.67 -8.75
CA GLY A 169 -3.64 -28.54 -9.20
C GLY A 169 -4.15 -27.10 -9.17
N ARG A 170 -4.81 -26.68 -10.26
CA ARG A 170 -5.40 -25.34 -10.54
C ARG A 170 -5.77 -24.54 -9.28
N ARG A 171 -5.09 -23.40 -9.09
CA ARG A 171 -5.55 -22.31 -8.22
C ARG A 171 -6.37 -21.36 -9.08
N ASP A 172 -7.69 -21.37 -8.92
CA ASP A 172 -8.53 -20.35 -9.53
C ASP A 172 -8.25 -19.02 -8.82
N LEU A 173 -7.86 -17.98 -9.57
CA LEU A 173 -7.58 -16.66 -9.00
C LEU A 173 -8.84 -16.10 -8.32
N CYS A 174 -8.66 -15.49 -7.15
CA CYS A 174 -9.73 -14.86 -6.38
C CYS A 174 -9.93 -13.40 -6.81
N GLY A 175 -11.18 -12.98 -7.07
CA GLY A 175 -11.54 -11.60 -7.36
C GLY A 175 -11.59 -10.70 -6.12
N LEU A 176 -11.52 -9.38 -6.31
CA LEU A 176 -11.63 -8.38 -5.25
C LEU A 176 -12.84 -7.48 -5.46
N LYS A 177 -13.77 -7.47 -4.50
CA LYS A 177 -14.98 -6.65 -4.57
C LYS A 177 -14.65 -5.16 -4.65
N ASN A 178 -15.26 -4.44 -5.58
CA ASN A 178 -15.21 -2.98 -5.64
C ASN A 178 -16.02 -2.38 -4.47
N LEU A 179 -15.41 -1.48 -3.70
CA LEU A 179 -16.01 -0.82 -2.53
C LEU A 179 -16.50 0.60 -2.84
N GLY A 180 -16.61 0.93 -4.13
CA GLY A 180 -16.94 2.26 -4.65
C GLY A 180 -15.67 3.03 -5.02
N GLY A 181 -15.32 3.04 -6.31
CA GLY A 181 -14.16 3.75 -6.82
C GLY A 181 -12.81 3.09 -6.51
N THR A 182 -12.78 1.82 -6.05
CA THR A 182 -11.56 1.16 -5.55
C THR A 182 -10.90 0.22 -6.55
N CYS A 183 -11.23 0.29 -7.83
CA CYS A 183 -10.64 -0.58 -8.85
C CYS A 183 -9.12 -0.34 -9.00
N TYR A 184 -8.62 0.88 -8.79
CA TYR A 184 -7.18 1.18 -8.72
C TYR A 184 -6.50 0.32 -7.63
N MET A 185 -7.12 0.23 -6.44
CA MET A 185 -6.62 -0.56 -5.32
C MET A 185 -6.66 -2.05 -5.63
N ASN A 186 -7.80 -2.54 -6.13
CA ASN A 186 -7.96 -3.94 -6.51
C ASN A 186 -6.91 -4.36 -7.54
N SER A 187 -6.70 -3.53 -8.56
CA SER A 187 -5.74 -3.82 -9.63
C SER A 187 -4.30 -3.97 -9.13
N VAL A 188 -3.88 -3.10 -8.23
CA VAL A 188 -2.54 -3.11 -7.60
C VAL A 188 -2.39 -4.27 -6.63
N LEU A 189 -3.39 -4.54 -5.80
CA LEU A 189 -3.37 -5.66 -4.86
C LEU A 189 -3.27 -7.01 -5.60
N GLN A 190 -3.99 -7.17 -6.70
CA GLN A 190 -3.87 -8.35 -7.57
C GLN A 190 -2.45 -8.49 -8.13
N SER A 191 -1.90 -7.43 -8.74
CA SER A 191 -0.55 -7.45 -9.31
C SER A 191 0.53 -7.76 -8.27
N LEU A 192 0.48 -7.11 -7.10
CA LEU A 192 1.44 -7.38 -6.02
C LEU A 192 1.27 -8.80 -5.46
N SER A 193 0.05 -9.32 -5.33
CA SER A 193 -0.18 -10.69 -4.85
C SER A 193 0.44 -11.75 -5.77
N MET A 194 0.59 -11.45 -7.06
CA MET A 194 1.22 -12.33 -8.05
C MET A 194 2.75 -12.17 -8.10
N THR A 195 3.32 -11.25 -7.31
CA THR A 195 4.76 -11.11 -7.16
C THR A 195 5.27 -12.22 -6.24
N ALA A 196 5.54 -13.41 -6.78
CA ALA A 196 5.89 -14.61 -5.99
C ALA A 196 6.96 -14.35 -4.92
N LEU A 197 8.06 -13.67 -5.28
CA LEU A 197 9.14 -13.36 -4.33
C LEU A 197 8.69 -12.47 -3.16
N LEU A 198 7.75 -11.56 -3.38
CA LEU A 198 7.17 -10.74 -2.32
C LEU A 198 6.22 -11.57 -1.48
N THR A 199 5.24 -12.20 -2.14
CA THR A 199 4.18 -12.97 -1.50
C THR A 199 4.74 -14.08 -0.62
N ASP A 200 5.63 -14.91 -1.15
CA ASP A 200 6.19 -16.05 -0.43
C ASP A 200 7.05 -15.60 0.75
N SER A 201 7.90 -14.57 0.54
CA SER A 201 8.74 -14.01 1.60
C SER A 201 7.90 -13.45 2.75
N LEU A 202 6.81 -12.75 2.45
CA LEU A 202 5.93 -12.18 3.46
C LEU A 202 5.11 -13.24 4.22
N LEU A 203 4.62 -14.27 3.52
CA LEU A 203 3.83 -15.33 4.12
C LEU A 203 4.65 -16.25 5.03
N ILE A 204 5.94 -16.45 4.71
CA ILE A 204 6.86 -17.28 5.50
C ILE A 204 7.47 -16.51 6.67
N ASP A 205 7.52 -15.18 6.63
CA ASP A 205 8.13 -14.37 7.70
C ASP A 205 7.35 -14.41 9.01
N HIS A 206 7.80 -15.28 9.93
CA HIS A 206 7.17 -15.48 11.22
C HIS A 206 7.23 -14.27 12.16
N ARG A 207 8.03 -13.24 11.83
CA ARG A 207 8.16 -12.01 12.64
C ARG A 207 6.98 -11.06 12.46
N ILE A 208 6.21 -11.21 11.38
CA ILE A 208 5.04 -10.39 11.10
C ILE A 208 3.88 -10.84 11.99
N ASP A 209 3.41 -9.97 12.88
CA ASP A 209 2.20 -10.19 13.67
C ASP A 209 0.98 -9.75 12.85
N MET A 210 0.22 -10.71 12.33
CA MET A 210 -0.98 -10.48 11.53
C MET A 210 -2.11 -9.76 12.30
N ASN A 211 -1.97 -9.58 13.61
CA ASN A 211 -2.93 -8.90 14.49
C ASN A 211 -2.44 -7.52 14.97
N ASP A 212 -1.29 -7.05 14.46
CA ASP A 212 -0.73 -5.78 14.92
C ASP A 212 -1.49 -4.54 14.37
N GLY A 213 -2.32 -4.73 13.33
CA GLY A 213 -3.16 -3.68 12.75
C GLY A 213 -2.41 -2.71 11.85
N THR A 214 -1.19 -3.05 11.44
CA THR A 214 -0.40 -2.32 10.44
C THR A 214 -0.90 -2.62 9.02
N VAL A 215 -0.49 -1.80 8.05
CA VAL A 215 -0.77 -2.05 6.63
C VAL A 215 -0.15 -3.37 6.20
N LEU A 216 1.07 -3.65 6.65
CA LEU A 216 1.73 -4.93 6.41
C LEU A 216 0.90 -6.12 6.92
N SER A 217 0.39 -6.06 8.15
CA SER A 217 -0.40 -7.17 8.70
C SER A 217 -1.67 -7.46 7.91
N GLU A 218 -2.39 -6.42 7.46
CA GLU A 218 -3.59 -6.59 6.63
C GLU A 218 -3.26 -7.05 5.22
N PHE A 219 -2.16 -6.55 4.66
CA PHE A 219 -1.70 -6.99 3.36
C PHE A 219 -1.36 -8.48 3.39
N VAL A 220 -0.65 -8.95 4.41
CA VAL A 220 -0.33 -10.39 4.59
C VAL A 220 -1.59 -11.23 4.82
N ASN A 221 -2.55 -10.75 5.62
CA ASN A 221 -3.85 -11.41 5.77
C ASN A 221 -4.58 -11.54 4.43
N LEU A 222 -4.58 -10.47 3.62
CA LEU A 222 -5.20 -10.48 2.30
C LEU A 222 -4.49 -11.45 1.34
N LEU A 223 -3.16 -11.45 1.31
CA LEU A 223 -2.37 -12.40 0.52
C LEU A 223 -2.71 -13.84 0.90
N TYR A 224 -2.78 -14.13 2.20
CA TYR A 224 -3.14 -15.46 2.68
C TYR A 224 -4.51 -15.88 2.17
N LEU A 225 -5.52 -15.01 2.28
CA LEU A 225 -6.86 -15.30 1.78
C LEU A 225 -6.89 -15.45 0.26
N LEU A 226 -6.20 -14.59 -0.51
CA LEU A 226 -6.15 -14.67 -1.96
C LEU A 226 -5.55 -16.00 -2.47
N HIS A 227 -4.57 -16.56 -1.75
CA HIS A 227 -3.80 -17.72 -2.22
C HIS A 227 -4.19 -19.06 -1.57
N TYR A 228 -4.76 -19.05 -0.36
CA TYR A 228 -4.98 -20.26 0.44
C TYR A 228 -6.42 -20.45 0.94
N SER A 229 -7.34 -19.55 0.59
CA SER A 229 -8.76 -19.74 0.90
C SER A 229 -9.54 -20.32 -0.27
N ASP A 230 -10.72 -20.88 0.02
CA ASP A 230 -11.68 -21.33 -1.00
C ASP A 230 -12.57 -20.18 -1.53
N TYR A 231 -12.24 -18.92 -1.24
CA TYR A 231 -13.05 -17.78 -1.68
C TYR A 231 -12.81 -17.46 -3.15
N CYS A 232 -13.88 -17.37 -3.94
CA CYS A 232 -13.81 -16.87 -5.33
C CYS A 232 -13.76 -15.34 -5.39
N VAL A 233 -14.30 -14.66 -4.38
CA VAL A 233 -14.33 -13.19 -4.29
C VAL A 233 -14.08 -12.77 -2.84
N LEU A 234 -13.17 -11.83 -2.65
CA LEU A 234 -12.83 -11.25 -1.35
C LEU A 234 -13.17 -9.76 -1.30
N SER A 235 -13.56 -9.29 -0.11
CA SER A 235 -13.74 -7.86 0.14
C SER A 235 -12.48 -7.31 0.81
N PRO A 236 -11.70 -6.43 0.16
CA PRO A 236 -10.50 -5.84 0.75
C PRO A 236 -10.80 -4.73 1.76
N ASN A 237 -12.04 -4.64 2.28
CA ASN A 237 -12.45 -3.56 3.18
C ASN A 237 -11.57 -3.44 4.43
N PRO A 238 -11.17 -4.51 5.14
CA PRO A 238 -10.27 -4.38 6.28
C PRO A 238 -8.95 -3.68 5.92
N PHE A 239 -8.36 -4.07 4.78
CA PHE A 239 -7.18 -3.42 4.24
C PHE A 239 -7.45 -1.96 3.85
N LYS A 240 -8.54 -1.67 3.10
CA LYS A 240 -8.93 -0.30 2.73
C LYS A 240 -9.08 0.61 3.94
N GLN A 241 -9.71 0.11 5.01
CA GLN A 241 -9.90 0.88 6.24
C GLN A 241 -8.53 1.23 6.83
N ILE A 242 -7.67 0.24 7.10
CA ILE A 242 -6.36 0.50 7.71
C ILE A 242 -5.49 1.40 6.84
N PHE A 243 -5.42 1.13 5.53
CA PHE A 243 -4.67 1.96 4.60
C PHE A 243 -5.20 3.40 4.53
N GLY A 244 -6.53 3.57 4.47
CA GLY A 244 -7.16 4.89 4.44
C GLY A 244 -6.93 5.69 5.72
N HIS A 245 -6.95 5.06 6.90
CA HIS A 245 -6.71 5.78 8.15
C HIS A 245 -5.28 6.33 8.25
N LEU A 246 -4.29 5.66 7.62
CA LEU A 246 -2.94 6.20 7.47
C LEU A 246 -2.87 7.28 6.38
N ASN A 247 -3.61 7.09 5.27
CA ASN A 247 -3.58 7.94 4.09
C ASN A 247 -5.00 8.41 3.73
N LYS A 248 -5.43 9.52 4.34
CA LYS A 248 -6.86 9.94 4.35
C LYS A 248 -7.50 10.12 2.98
N THR A 249 -6.72 10.46 1.97
CA THR A 249 -7.16 10.52 0.57
C THR A 249 -7.86 9.23 0.11
N TYR A 250 -7.46 8.09 0.69
CA TYR A 250 -7.95 6.76 0.33
C TYR A 250 -9.10 6.24 1.22
N LEU A 251 -9.53 7.01 2.24
CA LEU A 251 -10.75 6.70 3.00
C LEU A 251 -12.00 6.92 2.16
N GLN A 252 -11.99 8.01 1.39
CA GLN A 252 -13.12 8.38 0.54
C GLN A 252 -13.25 7.40 -0.63
N ASN A 253 -14.48 7.25 -1.13
CA ASN A 253 -14.78 6.42 -2.29
C ASN A 253 -14.60 7.22 -3.59
N GLN A 254 -13.41 7.80 -3.75
CA GLN A 254 -13.00 8.53 -4.96
C GLN A 254 -12.03 7.69 -5.77
N GLN A 255 -12.07 7.82 -7.09
CA GLN A 255 -11.06 7.22 -7.94
C GLN A 255 -9.71 7.89 -7.65
N GLN A 256 -8.64 7.09 -7.66
CA GLN A 256 -7.27 7.51 -7.44
C GLN A 256 -6.37 6.89 -8.51
N ASP A 257 -5.18 7.46 -8.68
CA ASP A 257 -4.21 6.91 -9.60
C ASP A 257 -3.57 5.62 -9.03
N ALA A 258 -3.59 4.54 -9.81
CA ALA A 258 -3.06 3.25 -9.40
C ALA A 258 -1.54 3.28 -9.14
N HIS A 259 -0.78 4.13 -9.85
CA HIS A 259 0.67 4.23 -9.65
C HIS A 259 0.98 4.96 -8.33
N GLU A 260 0.27 6.04 -8.01
CA GLU A 260 0.39 6.71 -6.72
C GLU A 260 0.07 5.77 -5.54
N PHE A 261 -1.06 5.04 -5.64
CA PHE A 261 -1.44 4.05 -4.63
C PHE A 261 -0.38 2.96 -4.46
N LEU A 262 0.17 2.44 -5.56
CA LEU A 262 1.22 1.43 -5.56
C LEU A 262 2.48 1.91 -4.82
N LEU A 263 2.99 3.10 -5.16
CA LEU A 263 4.19 3.64 -4.52
C LEU A 263 3.97 3.87 -3.02
N LEU A 264 2.80 4.40 -2.65
CA LEU A 264 2.46 4.63 -1.25
C LEU A 264 2.31 3.32 -0.47
N LEU A 265 1.73 2.29 -1.08
CA LEU A 265 1.66 0.96 -0.50
C LEU A 265 3.06 0.35 -0.29
N LEU A 266 3.94 0.43 -1.31
CA LEU A 266 5.31 -0.08 -1.18
C LEU A 266 6.09 0.67 -0.08
N ASP A 267 5.90 1.98 0.08
CA ASP A 267 6.50 2.73 1.18
C ASP A 267 5.93 2.28 2.55
N CYS A 268 4.61 2.16 2.70
CA CYS A 268 3.99 1.67 3.93
C CYS A 268 4.54 0.28 4.33
N LEU A 269 4.61 -0.66 3.37
CA LEU A 269 5.17 -1.99 3.60
C LEU A 269 6.66 -1.91 3.99
N TYR A 270 7.43 -1.04 3.34
CA TYR A 270 8.84 -0.82 3.66
C TYR A 270 9.03 -0.31 5.10
N GLN A 271 8.26 0.70 5.51
CA GLN A 271 8.32 1.28 6.86
C GLN A 271 7.95 0.23 7.93
N ASP A 272 6.85 -0.49 7.73
CA ASP A 272 6.39 -1.54 8.66
C ASP A 272 7.44 -2.65 8.80
N LEU A 273 8.04 -3.11 7.70
CA LEU A 273 9.10 -4.12 7.71
C LEU A 273 10.38 -3.64 8.42
N ILE A 274 10.72 -2.35 8.31
CA ILE A 274 11.87 -1.78 9.03
C ILE A 274 11.62 -1.74 10.54
N GLN A 275 10.41 -1.38 10.98
CA GLN A 275 10.07 -1.36 12.41
C GLN A 275 10.15 -2.75 13.05
N ILE A 276 9.87 -3.82 12.28
CA ILE A 276 10.08 -5.20 12.72
C ILE A 276 11.59 -5.50 12.86
N LYS A 277 12.42 -5.05 11.90
CA LYS A 277 13.88 -5.26 11.91
C LYS A 277 14.59 -4.50 13.02
N SER A 278 14.23 -3.25 13.31
CA SER A 278 14.91 -2.43 14.33
C SER A 278 14.81 -2.99 15.75
N LYS A 279 13.96 -4.00 15.99
CA LYS A 279 13.87 -4.72 17.27
C LYS A 279 15.03 -5.70 17.52
N ARG A 280 15.86 -6.05 16.51
CA ARG A 280 17.08 -6.89 16.67
C ARG A 280 18.17 -6.52 15.64
N GLU A 281 19.43 -6.46 16.05
CA GLU A 281 20.61 -5.96 15.30
C GLU A 281 21.02 -6.80 14.06
N ASP A 282 20.14 -7.01 13.08
CA ASP A 282 20.52 -7.63 11.80
C ASP A 282 20.64 -6.57 10.69
N ARG A 283 21.84 -6.47 10.11
CA ARG A 283 22.17 -5.51 9.04
C ARG A 283 21.48 -5.84 7.71
N ASN A 284 20.94 -4.78 7.10
CA ASN A 284 20.78 -4.46 5.67
C ASN A 284 20.32 -5.63 4.77
N THR A 285 19.04 -5.75 4.42
CA THR A 285 18.34 -4.89 3.45
C THR A 285 16.82 -5.07 3.59
N SER A 286 15.98 -4.04 3.39
CA SER A 286 14.52 -4.21 3.43
C SER A 286 14.05 -5.05 2.23
N LEU A 287 13.15 -6.01 2.44
CA LEU A 287 12.61 -6.89 1.36
C LEU A 287 12.10 -6.08 0.17
N ILE A 288 11.44 -4.95 0.44
CA ILE A 288 10.94 -4.04 -0.61
C ILE A 288 12.10 -3.47 -1.43
N LEU A 289 13.19 -3.05 -0.78
CA LEU A 289 14.36 -2.55 -1.50
C LEU A 289 15.06 -3.68 -2.28
N ASP A 290 15.14 -4.89 -1.73
CA ASP A 290 15.78 -5.99 -2.43
C ASP A 290 15.04 -6.42 -3.69
N LEU A 291 13.72 -6.25 -3.71
CA LEU A 291 12.88 -6.64 -4.82
C LEU A 291 12.73 -5.52 -5.85
N PHE A 292 12.37 -4.30 -5.43
CA PHE A 292 11.88 -3.25 -6.31
C PHE A 292 12.88 -2.11 -6.57
N TYR A 293 14.00 -2.06 -5.85
CA TYR A 293 14.95 -0.94 -5.94
C TYR A 293 15.86 -1.03 -7.16
N GLY A 294 15.70 -0.07 -8.07
CA GLY A 294 16.67 0.26 -9.11
C GLY A 294 17.34 1.60 -8.86
N THR A 295 18.32 1.96 -9.68
CA THR A 295 18.95 3.29 -9.65
C THR A 295 19.11 3.86 -11.06
N TYR A 296 18.78 5.14 -11.21
CA TYR A 296 19.14 5.95 -12.36
C TYR A 296 20.58 6.46 -12.22
N ARG A 297 21.19 6.80 -13.35
CA ARG A 297 22.35 7.67 -13.45
C ARG A 297 21.95 8.92 -14.20
N THR A 298 21.95 10.05 -13.50
CA THR A 298 21.70 11.37 -14.09
C THR A 298 23.04 12.03 -14.38
N THR A 299 23.33 12.29 -15.65
CA THR A 299 24.56 12.98 -16.10
C THR A 299 24.21 14.36 -16.64
N THR A 300 24.67 15.42 -15.98
CA THR A 300 24.48 16.82 -16.42
C THR A 300 25.80 17.41 -16.88
N THR A 301 25.88 17.84 -18.14
CA THR A 301 27.10 18.37 -18.77
C THR A 301 26.96 19.86 -19.02
N CYS A 302 27.86 20.66 -18.45
CA CYS A 302 27.91 22.11 -18.66
C CYS A 302 28.22 22.45 -20.12
N SER A 303 27.44 23.31 -20.77
CA SER A 303 27.76 23.75 -22.13
C SER A 303 29.01 24.64 -22.21
N LYS A 304 29.33 25.38 -21.13
CA LYS A 304 30.48 26.30 -21.05
C LYS A 304 31.81 25.60 -20.75
N CYS A 305 31.93 24.95 -19.59
CA CYS A 305 33.18 24.35 -19.13
C CYS A 305 33.30 22.83 -19.40
N LYS A 306 32.25 22.21 -19.96
CA LYS A 306 32.18 20.76 -20.25
C LYS A 306 32.33 19.85 -19.02
N ASN A 307 32.34 20.39 -17.81
CA ASN A 307 32.36 19.58 -16.59
C ASN A 307 31.05 18.80 -16.46
N MET A 308 31.16 17.55 -16.01
CA MET A 308 30.05 16.63 -15.84
C MET A 308 29.73 16.47 -14.36
N SER A 309 28.45 16.60 -14.01
CA SER A 309 27.90 16.23 -12.70
C SER A 309 27.13 14.93 -12.87
N ILE A 310 27.46 13.92 -12.06
CA ILE A 310 26.84 12.59 -12.11
C ILE A 310 26.18 12.35 -10.75
N ASN A 311 24.89 12.04 -10.77
CA ASN A 311 24.10 11.66 -9.60
C ASN A 311 23.47 10.29 -9.81
N PHE A 312 23.25 9.56 -8.73
CA PHE A 312 22.57 8.27 -8.74
C PHE A 312 21.31 8.36 -7.91
N ASP A 313 20.16 8.23 -8.56
CA ASP A 313 18.85 8.45 -7.93
C ASP A 313 18.08 7.12 -7.87
N PRO A 314 17.53 6.73 -6.71
CA PRO A 314 16.78 5.48 -6.58
C PRO A 314 15.43 5.55 -7.30
N PHE A 315 14.94 4.38 -7.73
CA PHE A 315 13.56 4.25 -8.19
C PHE A 315 12.93 2.92 -7.75
N LEU A 316 11.62 2.96 -7.53
CA LEU A 316 10.77 1.77 -7.33
C LEU A 316 9.93 1.45 -8.59
N CYS A 317 9.72 2.46 -9.44
CA CYS A 317 9.01 2.33 -10.70
C CYS A 317 9.73 3.15 -11.78
N LEU A 318 9.88 2.55 -12.96
CA LEU A 318 10.44 3.18 -14.15
C LEU A 318 9.30 3.85 -14.93
N SER A 319 9.20 5.18 -14.85
CA SER A 319 8.14 5.94 -15.52
C SER A 319 8.59 6.41 -16.90
N LEU A 320 8.18 5.70 -17.95
CA LEU A 320 8.59 5.94 -19.33
C LEU A 320 7.65 6.91 -20.06
N PRO A 321 8.19 7.89 -20.81
CA PRO A 321 7.41 8.66 -21.77
C PRO A 321 6.94 7.74 -22.91
N ILE A 322 5.85 8.14 -23.56
CA ILE A 322 5.36 7.45 -24.75
C ILE A 322 5.62 8.38 -25.94
N PRO A 323 6.43 7.95 -26.93
CA PRO A 323 6.67 8.74 -28.14
C PRO A 323 5.35 9.16 -28.80
N SER A 324 5.34 10.33 -29.44
CA SER A 324 4.16 10.87 -30.14
C SER A 324 3.87 10.15 -31.47
N THR A 325 3.71 8.82 -31.42
CA THR A 325 3.36 7.94 -32.53
C THR A 325 2.12 7.12 -32.18
N HIS A 326 1.34 6.66 -33.17
CA HIS A 326 0.16 5.83 -32.90
C HIS A 326 0.51 4.44 -32.35
N HIS A 327 1.67 3.91 -32.74
CA HIS A 327 2.20 2.63 -32.31
C HIS A 327 3.70 2.80 -31.99
N CYS A 328 4.14 2.21 -30.88
CA CYS A 328 5.55 2.15 -30.50
C CYS A 328 5.82 0.87 -29.69
N THR A 329 7.08 0.54 -29.50
CA THR A 329 7.52 -0.54 -28.62
C THR A 329 7.93 0.00 -27.26
N LEU A 330 8.07 -0.89 -26.27
CA LEU A 330 8.61 -0.53 -24.96
C LEU A 330 10.07 -0.08 -25.06
N GLU A 331 10.83 -0.67 -25.99
CA GLU A 331 12.19 -0.30 -26.34
C GLU A 331 12.27 1.13 -26.90
N ASP A 332 11.30 1.53 -27.73
CA ASP A 332 11.21 2.93 -28.21
C ASP A 332 10.96 3.91 -27.04
N CYS A 333 10.14 3.52 -26.06
CA CYS A 333 9.89 4.33 -24.87
C CYS A 333 11.15 4.49 -24.01
N ILE A 334 11.97 3.44 -23.91
CA ILE A 334 13.27 3.49 -23.20
C ILE A 334 14.29 4.32 -24.00
N ALA A 335 14.28 4.22 -25.33
CA ALA A 335 15.13 5.03 -26.18
C ALA A 335 14.81 6.52 -26.01
N ASP A 336 13.53 6.89 -26.00
CA ASP A 336 13.06 8.26 -25.74
C ASP A 336 13.42 8.74 -24.33
N PHE A 337 13.27 7.87 -23.32
CA PHE A 337 13.70 8.14 -21.94
C PHE A 337 15.20 8.46 -21.81
N ASN A 338 16.05 7.81 -22.62
CA ASN A 338 17.51 8.00 -22.61
C ASN A 338 18.00 9.16 -23.50
N THR A 339 17.07 9.92 -24.11
CA THR A 339 17.42 11.08 -24.92
C THR A 339 17.97 12.23 -24.08
N ASP A 340 18.88 13.00 -24.68
CA ASP A 340 19.49 14.15 -24.02
C ASP A 340 18.49 15.32 -23.93
N GLU A 341 18.21 15.75 -22.71
CA GLU A 341 17.40 16.94 -22.45
C GLU A 341 18.29 18.19 -22.44
N SER A 342 17.89 19.20 -23.22
CA SER A 342 18.55 20.52 -23.21
C SER A 342 17.95 21.42 -22.13
N LEU A 343 18.78 21.78 -21.15
CA LEU A 343 18.46 22.71 -20.07
C LEU A 343 18.89 24.12 -20.52
N THR A 344 17.93 24.91 -20.98
CA THR A 344 18.12 26.25 -21.56
C THR A 344 17.11 27.23 -20.98
N ASP A 345 17.32 28.53 -21.19
CA ASP A 345 16.42 29.60 -20.78
C ASP A 345 16.07 29.56 -19.27
N ASP A 346 14.80 29.37 -18.92
CA ASP A 346 14.28 29.31 -17.55
C ASP A 346 14.67 28.01 -16.81
N ARG A 347 15.15 27.00 -17.54
CA ARG A 347 15.61 25.71 -17.00
C ARG A 347 17.12 25.60 -16.87
N GLN A 348 17.87 26.70 -16.99
CA GLN A 348 19.32 26.71 -16.88
C GLN A 348 19.81 26.07 -15.57
N TRP A 349 20.91 25.32 -15.68
CA TRP A 349 21.51 24.62 -14.55
C TRP A 349 22.61 25.47 -13.91
N PHE A 350 22.68 25.46 -12.58
CA PHE A 350 23.78 26.10 -11.85
C PHE A 350 25.02 25.22 -11.91
N CYS A 351 26.03 25.62 -12.69
CA CYS A 351 27.28 24.89 -12.77
C CYS A 351 28.19 25.22 -11.57
N PRO A 352 28.59 24.24 -10.74
CA PRO A 352 29.44 24.49 -9.58
C PRO A 352 30.87 24.93 -9.96
N THR A 353 31.33 24.56 -11.16
CA THR A 353 32.65 24.95 -11.69
C THR A 353 32.64 26.38 -12.23
N CYS A 354 31.60 26.77 -12.97
CA CYS A 354 31.47 28.13 -13.50
C CYS A 354 30.86 29.13 -12.50
N GLN A 355 30.26 28.63 -11.41
CA GLN A 355 29.56 29.40 -10.39
C GLN A 355 28.48 30.35 -10.97
N CYS A 356 27.79 29.92 -12.02
CA CYS A 356 26.70 30.68 -12.64
C CYS A 356 25.68 29.74 -13.28
N LEU A 357 24.48 30.27 -13.54
CA LEU A 357 23.51 29.61 -14.41
C LEU A 357 24.06 29.52 -15.84
N CYS A 358 23.91 28.35 -16.43
CA CYS A 358 24.33 28.10 -17.79
C CYS A 358 23.48 27.01 -18.44
N ASP A 359 23.47 27.04 -19.76
CA ASP A 359 22.92 25.95 -20.53
C ASP A 359 23.68 24.65 -20.24
N ALA A 360 22.96 23.55 -20.20
CA ALA A 360 23.50 22.23 -19.95
C ALA A 360 22.72 21.17 -20.72
N THR A 361 23.35 20.01 -20.90
CA THR A 361 22.68 18.82 -21.42
C THR A 361 22.54 17.82 -20.28
N ARG A 362 21.33 17.34 -20.02
CA ARG A 362 21.04 16.34 -18.99
C ARG A 362 20.62 15.03 -19.65
N ARG A 363 21.28 13.95 -19.27
CA ARG A 363 20.95 12.59 -19.69
C ARG A 363 20.56 11.74 -18.50
N LEU A 364 19.52 10.94 -18.65
CA LEU A 364 19.07 9.99 -17.65
C LEU A 364 19.23 8.57 -18.21
N GLU A 365 19.89 7.69 -17.45
CA GLU A 365 20.18 6.32 -17.86
C GLU A 365 19.84 5.35 -16.72
N ILE A 366 19.57 4.09 -17.04
CA ILE A 366 19.32 3.05 -16.04
C ILE A 366 20.65 2.43 -15.62
N GLU A 367 21.07 2.64 -14.38
CA GLU A 367 22.34 2.10 -13.85
C GLU A 367 22.16 0.69 -13.29
N LYS A 368 21.17 0.51 -12.42
CA LYS A 368 20.88 -0.76 -11.74
C LYS A 368 19.41 -1.13 -11.92
N LEU A 369 19.17 -2.36 -12.33
CA LEU A 369 17.83 -2.91 -12.44
C LEU A 369 17.40 -3.67 -11.17
N PRO A 370 16.11 -3.59 -10.79
CA PRO A 370 15.54 -4.34 -9.65
C PRO A 370 15.21 -5.80 -10.02
N LYS A 371 15.03 -6.68 -9.02
CA LYS A 371 14.56 -8.06 -9.29
C LYS A 371 13.14 -8.09 -9.85
N VAL A 372 12.30 -7.18 -9.37
CA VAL A 372 10.94 -6.94 -9.84
C VAL A 372 10.92 -5.53 -10.44
N LEU A 373 10.84 -5.46 -11.76
CA LEU A 373 10.79 -4.21 -12.49
C LEU A 373 9.34 -3.81 -12.72
N ILE A 374 8.95 -2.65 -12.18
CA ILE A 374 7.65 -2.04 -12.44
C ILE A 374 7.87 -0.90 -13.42
N ILE A 375 7.12 -0.90 -14.51
CA ILE A 375 7.18 0.16 -15.53
C ILE A 375 5.83 0.87 -15.58
N GLN A 376 5.83 2.19 -15.46
CA GLN A 376 4.69 3.04 -15.69
C GLN A 376 4.81 3.66 -17.08
N LEU A 377 3.76 3.50 -17.90
CA LEU A 377 3.62 4.25 -19.14
C LEU A 377 2.95 5.59 -18.82
N LYS A 378 3.66 6.70 -19.02
CA LYS A 378 3.15 8.06 -18.74
C LYS A 378 2.08 8.47 -19.74
N ARG A 379 0.87 7.94 -19.55
CA ARG A 379 -0.25 8.17 -20.46
C ARG A 379 -0.92 9.52 -20.27
N PHE A 380 -0.74 10.21 -19.16
CA PHE A 380 -1.43 11.46 -18.90
C PHE A 380 -0.45 12.62 -19.01
N GLU A 381 -0.76 13.55 -19.92
CA GLU A 381 0.03 14.74 -20.15
C GLU A 381 -0.88 15.97 -20.22
N LEU A 382 -0.36 17.13 -19.81
CA LEU A 382 -1.05 18.40 -19.95
C LEU A 382 -0.89 18.88 -21.39
N ASN A 383 -2.01 19.19 -22.04
CA ASN A 383 -1.98 19.85 -23.35
C ASN A 383 -1.70 21.37 -23.19
N PHE A 384 -1.57 22.07 -24.32
CA PHE A 384 -1.35 23.53 -24.33
C PHE A 384 -2.42 24.33 -23.57
N ASP A 385 -3.64 23.81 -23.50
CA ASP A 385 -4.76 24.42 -22.77
C ASP A 385 -4.80 24.03 -21.28
N GLN A 386 -3.74 23.42 -20.76
CA GLN A 386 -3.64 22.92 -19.38
C GLN A 386 -4.70 21.87 -18.99
N ASN A 387 -5.24 21.17 -19.98
CA ASN A 387 -6.14 20.05 -19.77
C ASN A 387 -5.37 18.74 -19.83
N TRP A 388 -5.69 17.82 -18.92
CA TRP A 388 -5.14 16.47 -18.93
C TRP A 388 -5.70 15.67 -20.10
N VAL A 389 -4.81 15.17 -20.95
CA VAL A 389 -5.15 14.31 -22.09
C VAL A 389 -4.47 12.96 -21.90
N LYS A 390 -5.21 11.90 -22.21
CA LYS A 390 -4.69 10.54 -22.20
C LYS A 390 -4.10 10.17 -23.56
N ASN A 391 -2.82 9.80 -23.58
CA ASN A 391 -2.13 9.13 -24.67
C ASN A 391 -2.63 7.68 -24.80
N ASN A 392 -3.38 7.44 -25.88
CA ASN A 392 -3.98 6.14 -26.22
C ASN A 392 -3.14 5.34 -27.24
N SER A 393 -1.88 5.72 -27.45
CA SER A 393 -0.97 4.97 -28.33
C SER A 393 -0.81 3.54 -27.85
N HIS A 394 -0.75 2.63 -28.81
CA HIS A 394 -0.54 1.22 -28.56
C HIS A 394 0.96 0.98 -28.36
N VAL A 395 1.32 0.64 -27.13
CA VAL A 395 2.69 0.31 -26.74
C VAL A 395 2.82 -1.21 -26.74
N HIS A 396 3.59 -1.76 -27.67
CA HIS A 396 3.89 -3.19 -27.69
C HIS A 396 4.96 -3.50 -26.64
N TYR A 397 4.65 -4.41 -25.71
CA TYR A 397 5.55 -4.84 -24.65
C TYR A 397 5.81 -6.36 -24.73
N PRO A 398 7.07 -6.81 -24.61
CA PRO A 398 7.42 -8.22 -24.67
C PRO A 398 6.92 -8.98 -23.43
N LEU A 399 6.36 -10.18 -23.62
CA LEU A 399 5.83 -10.99 -22.52
C LEU A 399 6.90 -11.83 -21.84
N ASP A 400 7.79 -12.40 -22.65
CA ASP A 400 8.88 -13.25 -22.22
C ASP A 400 10.18 -12.70 -22.81
N SER A 401 11.30 -12.86 -22.10
CA SER A 401 12.64 -12.47 -22.55
C SER A 401 12.80 -10.99 -22.90
N PHE A 402 12.27 -10.09 -22.08
CA PHE A 402 12.53 -8.65 -22.22
C PHE A 402 13.95 -8.33 -21.78
N ASP A 403 14.87 -8.18 -22.74
CA ASP A 403 16.30 -7.96 -22.45
C ASP A 403 16.68 -6.48 -22.41
N LEU A 404 17.08 -6.03 -21.22
CA LEU A 404 17.53 -4.66 -20.95
C LEU A 404 19.06 -4.49 -20.98
N LYS A 405 19.82 -5.48 -21.48
CA LYS A 405 21.29 -5.46 -21.50
C LYS A 405 21.87 -4.23 -22.19
N GLN A 406 21.21 -3.76 -23.24
CA GLN A 406 21.65 -2.59 -24.00
C GLN A 406 21.45 -1.26 -23.25
N TYR A 407 20.68 -1.27 -22.16
CA TYR A 407 20.31 -0.08 -21.40
C TYR A 407 20.86 -0.07 -19.97
N CYS A 408 21.61 -1.11 -19.55
CA CYS A 408 22.20 -1.17 -18.22
C CYS A 408 23.56 -1.90 -18.22
N SER A 409 24.39 -1.61 -17.21
CA SER A 409 25.71 -2.24 -17.05
C SER A 409 25.67 -3.64 -16.41
N SER A 410 24.48 -4.19 -16.15
CA SER A 410 24.30 -5.43 -15.37
C SER A 410 24.47 -6.71 -16.20
N SER A 411 24.93 -7.80 -15.57
CA SER A 411 25.24 -9.08 -16.23
C SER A 411 24.03 -9.96 -16.54
N SER A 412 22.89 -9.75 -15.87
CA SER A 412 21.60 -10.40 -16.16
C SER A 412 20.50 -9.35 -16.24
N SER A 413 19.73 -9.40 -17.31
CA SER A 413 18.81 -8.32 -17.72
C SER A 413 17.56 -8.82 -18.44
N SER A 414 17.31 -10.14 -18.43
CA SER A 414 16.15 -10.72 -19.11
C SER A 414 14.98 -10.84 -18.15
N TYR A 415 13.87 -10.18 -18.48
CA TYR A 415 12.66 -10.13 -17.67
C TYR A 415 11.50 -10.89 -18.30
N THR A 416 10.60 -11.38 -17.44
CA THR A 416 9.34 -12.03 -17.81
C THR A 416 8.18 -11.24 -17.22
N LEU A 417 7.22 -10.86 -18.06
CA LEU A 417 6.01 -10.15 -17.64
C LEU A 417 5.08 -11.11 -16.90
N TYR A 418 4.53 -10.70 -15.77
CA TYR A 418 3.54 -11.52 -15.04
C TYR A 418 2.28 -10.75 -14.66
N SER A 419 2.29 -9.42 -14.72
CA SER A 419 1.08 -8.64 -14.50
C SER A 419 1.07 -7.33 -15.30
N VAL A 420 -0.12 -6.93 -15.73
CA VAL A 420 -0.39 -5.67 -16.44
C VAL A 420 -1.64 -5.04 -15.83
N ILE A 421 -1.50 -3.84 -15.29
CA ILE A 421 -2.64 -3.01 -14.89
C ILE A 421 -3.02 -2.14 -16.08
N ASN A 422 -4.28 -2.16 -16.45
CA ASN A 422 -4.85 -1.39 -17.53
C ASN A 422 -5.72 -0.28 -16.95
N HIS A 423 -5.80 0.84 -17.65
CA HIS A 423 -6.69 1.93 -17.30
C HIS A 423 -7.56 2.33 -18.49
N ASN A 424 -8.87 2.20 -18.36
CA ASN A 424 -9.85 2.67 -19.35
C ASN A 424 -10.45 4.00 -18.89
N GLY A 425 -10.78 4.90 -19.82
CA GLY A 425 -11.38 6.20 -19.49
C GLY A 425 -10.37 7.34 -19.33
N THR A 426 -10.81 8.39 -18.64
CA THR A 426 -10.08 9.66 -18.43
C THR A 426 -9.42 9.70 -17.05
N LEU A 427 -8.61 10.72 -16.76
CA LEU A 427 -7.95 10.87 -15.47
C LEU A 427 -8.92 10.89 -14.27
N ASN A 428 -10.09 11.52 -14.44
CA ASN A 428 -11.06 11.75 -13.35
C ASN A 428 -12.22 10.74 -13.35
N ASP A 429 -12.38 9.99 -14.43
CA ASP A 429 -13.42 8.97 -14.57
C ASP A 429 -12.91 7.87 -15.48
N GLY A 430 -12.45 6.79 -14.85
CA GLY A 430 -11.89 5.62 -15.48
C GLY A 430 -12.07 4.35 -14.66
N HIS A 431 -11.54 3.26 -15.20
CA HIS A 431 -11.66 1.94 -14.60
C HIS A 431 -10.38 1.14 -14.79
N TYR A 432 -9.87 0.60 -13.68
CA TYR A 432 -8.66 -0.21 -13.67
C TYR A 432 -9.00 -1.69 -13.69
N THR A 433 -8.30 -2.44 -14.54
CA THR A 433 -8.38 -3.91 -14.61
C THR A 433 -6.97 -4.50 -14.67
N THR A 434 -6.79 -5.73 -14.21
CA THR A 434 -5.47 -6.36 -14.17
C THR A 434 -5.46 -7.64 -14.98
N PHE A 435 -4.48 -7.80 -15.85
CA PHE A 435 -4.09 -9.12 -16.32
C PHE A 435 -2.96 -9.65 -15.44
N CYS A 436 -3.00 -10.92 -15.07
CA CYS A 436 -1.92 -11.55 -14.34
C CYS A 436 -1.80 -13.05 -14.65
N ARG A 437 -0.60 -13.59 -14.46
CA ARG A 437 -0.33 -15.03 -14.50
C ARG A 437 0.58 -15.40 -13.33
N ASN A 438 0.39 -16.60 -12.79
CA ASN A 438 1.34 -17.17 -11.85
C ASN A 438 2.55 -17.70 -12.64
N LEU A 439 3.77 -17.34 -12.25
CA LEU A 439 4.98 -17.82 -12.91
C LEU A 439 5.55 -19.11 -12.30
N SER A 440 4.84 -19.75 -11.37
CA SER A 440 5.25 -21.03 -10.77
C SER A 440 5.43 -22.13 -11.82
N ASN A 441 4.60 -22.12 -12.88
CA ASN A 441 4.70 -23.06 -14.00
C ASN A 441 4.79 -22.31 -15.33
N ASP A 442 5.70 -22.71 -16.22
CA ASP A 442 5.93 -22.07 -17.53
C ASP A 442 4.70 -22.09 -18.47
N SER A 443 3.68 -22.92 -18.19
CA SER A 443 2.43 -23.03 -18.97
C SER A 443 1.23 -22.37 -18.31
N SER A 444 1.44 -21.53 -17.29
CA SER A 444 0.33 -20.92 -16.55
C SER A 444 -0.48 -19.97 -17.43
N PRO A 445 -1.82 -20.09 -17.43
CA PRO A 445 -2.67 -19.22 -18.23
C PRO A 445 -2.66 -17.79 -17.67
N TRP A 446 -2.98 -16.84 -18.53
CA TRP A 446 -3.30 -15.48 -18.13
C TRP A 446 -4.73 -15.42 -17.60
N PHE A 447 -4.95 -14.59 -16.58
CA PHE A 447 -6.26 -14.27 -16.05
C PHE A 447 -6.49 -12.77 -16.16
N GLY A 448 -7.68 -12.37 -16.61
CA GLY A 448 -8.18 -11.01 -16.52
C GLY A 448 -9.01 -10.84 -15.25
N CYS A 449 -8.60 -9.92 -14.40
CA CYS A 449 -9.25 -9.54 -13.15
C CYS A 449 -9.91 -8.17 -13.34
N ASP A 450 -11.24 -8.16 -13.26
CA ASP A 450 -12.08 -6.97 -13.27
C ASP A 450 -12.87 -6.97 -11.96
N ASP A 451 -12.28 -6.36 -10.93
CA ASP A 451 -12.75 -6.41 -9.56
C ASP A 451 -13.09 -7.84 -9.09
N ASP A 452 -14.36 -8.16 -8.87
CA ASP A 452 -14.84 -9.45 -8.39
C ASP A 452 -14.90 -10.52 -9.49
N LYS A 453 -14.69 -10.14 -10.75
CA LYS A 453 -14.71 -11.07 -11.88
C LYS A 453 -13.30 -11.45 -12.28
N VAL A 454 -13.04 -12.75 -12.28
CA VAL A 454 -11.79 -13.35 -12.75
C VAL A 454 -12.11 -14.31 -13.88
N GLU A 455 -11.46 -14.11 -15.02
CA GLU A 455 -11.67 -14.94 -16.21
C GLU A 455 -10.34 -15.34 -16.83
N CYS A 456 -10.25 -16.57 -17.35
CA CYS A 456 -9.11 -16.97 -18.16
C CYS A 456 -9.06 -16.10 -19.42
N SER A 457 -7.87 -15.60 -19.76
CA SER A 457 -7.64 -14.69 -20.89
C SER A 457 -6.61 -15.28 -21.85
N SER A 458 -6.77 -14.98 -23.14
CA SER A 458 -5.75 -15.29 -24.14
C SER A 458 -4.64 -14.23 -24.13
N THR A 459 -3.46 -14.65 -24.55
CA THR A 459 -2.32 -13.77 -24.79
C THR A 459 -2.64 -12.70 -25.85
N ASP A 460 -3.44 -13.03 -26.86
CA ASP A 460 -3.84 -12.08 -27.90
C ASP A 460 -4.68 -10.92 -27.33
N LYS A 461 -5.62 -11.22 -26.42
CA LYS A 461 -6.42 -10.19 -25.75
C LYS A 461 -5.55 -9.24 -24.92
N LEU A 462 -4.50 -9.76 -24.31
CA LEU A 462 -3.50 -8.96 -23.59
C LEU A 462 -2.71 -8.05 -24.54
N LEU A 463 -2.16 -8.61 -25.63
CA LEU A 463 -1.30 -7.87 -26.57
C LEU A 463 -2.07 -6.84 -27.42
N MET A 464 -3.36 -7.09 -27.69
CA MET A 464 -4.22 -6.13 -28.37
C MET A 464 -4.68 -4.98 -27.46
N ASN A 465 -4.43 -5.06 -26.14
CA ASN A 465 -4.88 -4.03 -25.21
C ASN A 465 -4.01 -2.77 -25.31
N THR A 466 -4.62 -1.66 -25.73
CA THR A 466 -3.96 -0.34 -25.81
C THR A 466 -3.89 0.40 -24.47
N ASN A 467 -4.57 -0.11 -23.44
CA ASN A 467 -4.78 0.59 -22.18
C ASN A 467 -3.79 0.18 -21.07
N ALA A 468 -2.76 -0.61 -21.38
CA ALA A 468 -1.74 -0.99 -20.41
C ALA A 468 -1.11 0.26 -19.78
N TYR A 469 -1.12 0.35 -18.46
CA TYR A 469 -0.69 1.52 -17.68
C TYR A 469 0.52 1.19 -16.81
N LEU A 470 0.46 0.08 -16.07
CA LEU A 470 1.60 -0.45 -15.29
C LEU A 470 1.93 -1.87 -15.76
N LEU A 471 3.22 -2.13 -15.96
CA LEU A 471 3.76 -3.44 -16.36
C LEU A 471 4.64 -3.97 -15.24
N PHE A 472 4.41 -5.22 -14.83
CA PHE A 472 5.17 -5.89 -13.79
C PHE A 472 5.97 -7.04 -14.38
N TYR A 473 7.30 -6.90 -14.28
CA TYR A 473 8.30 -7.80 -14.80
C TYR A 473 9.12 -8.42 -13.67
N ILE A 474 9.50 -9.68 -13.79
CA ILE A 474 10.42 -10.35 -12.87
C ILE A 474 11.67 -10.81 -13.62
N LEU A 475 12.84 -10.65 -13.00
CA LEU A 475 14.13 -11.06 -13.56
C LEU A 475 14.21 -12.59 -13.67
N GLY A 476 14.61 -13.12 -14.82
CA GLY A 476 14.54 -14.55 -15.16
C GLY A 476 15.29 -15.49 -14.22
N HIS A 477 16.43 -15.08 -13.64
CA HIS A 477 17.15 -15.89 -12.62
C HIS A 477 16.53 -15.84 -11.22
N SER A 478 15.47 -15.06 -11.04
CA SER A 478 14.71 -14.99 -9.79
C SER A 478 13.39 -15.76 -9.87
N LYS A 479 13.15 -16.52 -10.95
CA LYS A 479 12.18 -17.62 -10.92
C LYS A 479 12.65 -18.58 -9.81
N ILE A 480 11.76 -18.91 -8.89
CA ILE A 480 12.04 -19.79 -7.75
C ILE A 480 12.66 -21.07 -8.30
N ASN A 481 13.91 -21.36 -7.93
CA ASN A 481 14.47 -22.69 -8.13
C ASN A 481 13.62 -23.65 -7.30
N GLU A 482 13.07 -24.68 -7.94
CA GLU A 482 12.33 -25.79 -7.33
C GLU A 482 12.99 -26.34 -6.06
#